data_AF-A0A970K9W0-F1
#
_entry.id   AF-A0A970K9W0-F1
#
_cell.length_a   1.000
_cell.length_b   1.000
_cell.length_c   1.000
_cell.angle_alpha   90.00
_cell.angle_beta   90.00
_cell.angle_gamma   90.00
#
_symmetry.space_group_name_H-M   'P 1'
#
loop_
_entity.id
_entity.type
_entity.pdbx_description
1 polymer ?
#
loop_
_entity_poly.entity_id
_entity_poly.type
_entity_poly.pdbx_seq_one_letter_code
_entity_poly.pdbx_strand_id
1 'polypeptide(L)'
;MTLRNGRPLFLTGKNYSKTDRLLLDRAVFIPRRWGRIGAALGLFFTLCLAVVISQPEQVQVMSYSLANKVIAVDAGHGGFDPGAKRDNITEDQITLAISKLLQKQLSEAGSLVVMVREDDKDLSDESFSGSLRERKRQDLNRRAEKANQAKAKLYVSIHVNADPSPRWRGAQVFYEKDSEAGKRAAVAIQEELTRILGNTKRKALPGN
;
A
#
# COMPACT_ATOMS: atom_id res chain seq x y z
N MET A 1 -49.48 -25.50 9.65
CA MET A 1 -50.58 -24.78 10.34
C MET A 1 -51.51 -24.26 9.26
N THR A 2 -52.64 -24.93 9.08
CA THR A 2 -53.57 -24.72 7.96
C THR A 2 -54.39 -23.45 8.21
N LEU A 3 -54.31 -22.49 7.28
CA LEU A 3 -55.15 -21.30 7.25
C LEU A 3 -56.34 -21.56 6.32
N ARG A 4 -57.56 -21.20 6.72
CA ARG A 4 -58.71 -21.10 5.82
C ARG A 4 -59.09 -19.62 5.75
N ASN A 5 -59.08 -19.03 4.55
CA ASN A 5 -59.35 -17.60 4.32
C ASN A 5 -58.55 -16.64 5.23
N GLY A 6 -57.25 -16.91 5.42
CA GLY A 6 -56.37 -16.03 6.20
C GLY A 6 -56.55 -16.08 7.73
N ARG A 7 -57.46 -16.90 8.26
CA ARG A 7 -57.70 -17.01 9.72
C ARG A 7 -57.15 -18.34 10.29
N PRO A 8 -56.46 -18.33 11.44
CA PRO A 8 -55.99 -19.55 12.08
C PRO A 8 -57.16 -20.39 12.64
N LEU A 9 -57.16 -21.69 12.35
CA LEU A 9 -58.25 -22.63 12.64
C LEU A 9 -58.58 -22.82 14.14
N PHE A 10 -57.71 -22.36 15.05
CA PHE A 10 -57.91 -22.48 16.51
C PHE A 10 -58.94 -21.47 17.08
N LEU A 11 -59.50 -20.58 16.25
CA LEU A 11 -60.45 -19.54 16.67
C LEU A 11 -61.92 -19.89 16.44
N THR A 12 -62.24 -21.00 15.78
CA THR A 12 -63.64 -21.43 15.55
C THR A 12 -64.19 -22.17 16.76
N GLY A 13 -65.05 -21.53 17.57
CA GLY A 13 -65.88 -22.19 18.58
C GLY A 13 -65.88 -21.62 20.00
N LYS A 14 -65.13 -20.54 20.30
CA LYS A 14 -65.13 -19.89 21.62
C LYS A 14 -65.84 -18.53 21.60
N ASN A 15 -66.69 -18.26 22.60
CA ASN A 15 -67.38 -16.99 22.79
C ASN A 15 -66.43 -15.94 23.40
N TYR A 16 -65.72 -15.21 22.55
CA TYR A 16 -64.91 -14.06 22.94
C TYR A 16 -65.75 -12.79 23.07
N SER A 17 -65.44 -11.96 24.07
CA SER A 17 -66.12 -10.69 24.33
C SER A 17 -65.93 -9.70 23.16
N LYS A 18 -66.77 -8.66 23.09
CA LYS A 18 -66.74 -7.67 21.98
C LYS A 18 -65.38 -6.93 21.91
N THR A 19 -64.73 -6.72 23.05
CA THR A 19 -63.38 -6.15 23.17
C THR A 19 -62.29 -7.11 22.70
N ASP A 20 -62.41 -8.41 22.98
CA ASP A 20 -61.44 -9.43 22.55
C ASP A 20 -61.44 -9.61 21.02
N ARG A 21 -62.61 -9.50 20.38
CA ARG A 21 -62.72 -9.55 18.90
C ARG A 21 -62.03 -8.36 18.24
N LEU A 22 -62.15 -7.17 18.82
CA LEU A 22 -61.49 -5.95 18.33
C LEU A 22 -59.96 -6.05 18.41
N LEU A 23 -59.43 -6.70 19.45
CA LEU A 23 -57.99 -6.94 19.61
C LEU A 23 -57.47 -7.98 18.58
N LEU A 24 -58.27 -9.02 18.31
CA LEU A 24 -57.91 -10.07 17.36
C LEU A 24 -58.00 -9.62 15.89
N ASP A 25 -58.94 -8.75 15.53
CA ASP A 25 -59.04 -8.19 14.16
C ASP A 25 -57.88 -7.24 13.82
N ARG A 26 -57.16 -6.73 14.83
CA ARG A 26 -55.94 -5.94 14.66
C ARG A 26 -54.66 -6.77 14.75
N ALA A 27 -54.76 -8.07 15.03
CA ALA A 27 -53.61 -8.95 15.19
C ALA A 27 -53.02 -9.33 13.82
N VAL A 28 -51.83 -8.81 13.52
CA VAL A 28 -51.07 -9.20 12.34
C VAL A 28 -50.35 -10.52 12.63
N PHE A 29 -50.83 -11.62 12.03
CA PHE A 29 -50.20 -12.92 12.17
C PHE A 29 -49.00 -13.05 11.23
N ILE A 30 -47.79 -12.88 11.75
CA ILE A 30 -46.54 -13.08 10.99
C ILE A 30 -46.18 -14.58 11.05
N PRO A 31 -46.20 -15.31 9.91
CA PRO A 31 -45.86 -16.74 9.93
C PRO A 31 -44.41 -16.93 10.38
N ARG A 32 -44.15 -17.96 11.20
CA ARG A 32 -42.82 -18.26 11.78
C ARG A 32 -41.67 -18.26 10.76
N ARG A 33 -41.91 -18.62 9.49
CA ARG A 33 -40.92 -18.56 8.41
C ARG A 33 -40.42 -17.13 8.12
N TRP A 34 -41.32 -16.14 8.15
CA TRP A 34 -40.99 -14.73 7.94
C TRP A 34 -40.27 -14.13 9.14
N GLY A 35 -40.59 -14.58 10.36
CA GLY A 35 -39.82 -14.23 11.56
C GLY A 35 -38.37 -14.73 11.50
N ARG A 36 -38.14 -15.95 11.00
CA ARG A 36 -36.78 -16.51 10.81
C ARG A 36 -36.00 -15.78 9.72
N ILE A 37 -36.65 -15.43 8.61
CA ILE A 37 -36.03 -14.64 7.53
C ILE A 37 -35.67 -13.23 8.03
N GLY A 38 -36.57 -12.56 8.74
CA GLY A 38 -36.30 -11.25 9.33
C GLY A 38 -35.14 -11.26 10.32
N ALA A 39 -35.07 -12.28 11.19
CA ALA A 39 -33.95 -12.46 12.11
C ALA A 39 -32.61 -12.69 11.39
N ALA A 40 -32.61 -13.50 10.32
CA ALA A 40 -31.41 -13.76 9.53
C ALA A 40 -30.93 -12.50 8.78
N LEU A 41 -31.84 -11.73 8.20
CA LEU A 41 -31.52 -10.46 7.54
C LEU A 41 -31.02 -9.40 8.54
N GLY A 42 -31.64 -9.34 9.73
CA GLY A 42 -31.17 -8.48 10.82
C GLY A 42 -29.75 -8.84 11.26
N LEU A 43 -29.48 -10.14 11.47
CA LEU A 43 -28.14 -10.61 11.84
C LEU A 43 -27.11 -10.30 10.74
N PHE A 44 -27.45 -10.55 9.48
CA PHE A 44 -26.59 -10.21 8.34
C PHE A 44 -26.30 -8.71 8.27
N PHE A 45 -27.32 -7.87 8.42
CA PHE A 45 -27.15 -6.42 8.43
C PHE A 45 -26.27 -5.95 9.60
N THR A 46 -26.46 -6.51 10.80
CA THR A 46 -25.61 -6.19 11.96
C THR A 46 -24.17 -6.65 11.78
N LEU A 47 -23.93 -7.82 11.16
CA LEU A 47 -22.60 -8.31 10.82
C LEU A 47 -21.93 -7.41 9.77
N CYS A 48 -22.65 -7.04 8.71
CA CYS A 48 -22.15 -6.10 7.72
C CYS A 48 -21.80 -4.75 8.34
N LEU A 49 -22.67 -4.21 9.19
CA LEU A 49 -22.42 -2.96 9.89
C LEU A 49 -21.21 -3.06 10.83
N ALA A 50 -21.09 -4.16 11.57
CA ALA A 50 -19.94 -4.41 12.42
C ALA A 50 -18.64 -4.50 11.60
N VAL A 51 -18.66 -5.13 10.42
CA VAL A 51 -17.50 -5.17 9.51
C VAL A 51 -17.16 -3.77 9.00
N VAL A 52 -18.14 -2.95 8.62
CA VAL A 52 -17.92 -1.56 8.18
C VAL A 52 -17.34 -0.69 9.30
N ILE A 53 -17.86 -0.81 10.53
CA ILE A 53 -17.36 -0.07 11.70
C ILE A 53 -15.99 -0.59 12.15
N SER A 54 -15.71 -1.88 11.97
CA SER A 54 -14.41 -2.49 12.29
C SER A 54 -13.35 -2.26 11.21
N GLN A 55 -13.69 -1.60 10.09
CA GLN A 55 -12.66 -1.15 9.18
C GLN A 55 -11.81 -0.11 9.92
N PRO A 56 -10.49 -0.27 10.02
CA PRO A 56 -9.64 0.76 10.58
C PRO A 56 -9.85 2.04 9.77
N GLU A 57 -10.04 3.16 10.45
CA GLU A 57 -10.07 4.47 9.82
C GLU A 57 -8.74 4.67 9.07
N GLN A 58 -8.79 4.68 7.74
CA GLN A 58 -7.64 5.06 6.94
C GLN A 58 -7.50 6.57 7.07
N VAL A 59 -6.85 7.01 8.15
CA VAL A 59 -6.46 8.41 8.28
C VAL A 59 -5.45 8.67 7.17
N GLN A 60 -5.87 9.43 6.17
CA GLN A 60 -4.97 9.99 5.17
C GLN A 60 -4.12 11.04 5.89
N VAL A 61 -3.02 10.58 6.49
CA VAL A 61 -2.09 11.48 7.17
C VAL A 61 -1.39 12.26 6.06
N MET A 62 -1.86 13.47 5.77
CA MET A 62 -0.99 14.50 5.23
C MET A 62 0.11 14.68 6.28
N SER A 63 1.22 13.98 6.13
CA SER A 63 2.33 14.15 7.04
C SER A 63 2.86 15.57 6.78
N TYR A 64 2.49 16.52 7.64
CA TYR A 64 3.04 17.88 7.58
C TYR A 64 4.58 17.87 7.67
N SER A 65 5.19 16.76 8.12
CA SER A 65 6.64 16.55 8.11
C SER A 65 7.25 16.51 6.71
N LEU A 66 6.52 16.02 5.70
CA LEU A 66 6.98 15.89 4.33
C LEU A 66 6.47 16.99 3.39
N ALA A 67 5.53 17.82 3.87
CA ALA A 67 5.01 18.95 3.11
C ALA A 67 6.13 19.89 2.64
N ASN A 68 6.13 20.22 1.35
CA ASN A 68 7.10 21.11 0.69
C ASN A 68 8.57 20.64 0.77
N LYS A 69 8.83 19.37 1.14
CA LYS A 69 10.17 18.79 1.05
C LYS A 69 10.40 18.32 -0.37
N VAL A 70 11.55 18.69 -0.94
CA VAL A 70 12.00 18.12 -2.21
C VAL A 70 12.73 16.81 -1.93
N ILE A 71 12.25 15.71 -2.50
CA ILE A 71 12.86 14.38 -2.37
C ILE A 71 13.21 13.88 -3.77
N ALA A 72 14.48 13.54 -3.98
CA ALA A 72 14.92 12.88 -5.20
C ALA A 72 14.76 11.36 -5.03
N VAL A 73 14.03 10.73 -5.95
CA VAL A 73 13.85 9.29 -6.01
C VAL A 73 14.57 8.76 -7.25
N ASP A 74 15.54 7.90 -7.03
CA ASP A 74 16.39 7.32 -8.06
C ASP A 74 16.10 5.84 -8.27
N ALA A 75 15.55 5.52 -9.43
CA ALA A 75 15.42 4.14 -9.87
C ALA A 75 16.79 3.68 -10.37
N GLY A 76 17.51 2.89 -9.57
CA GLY A 76 18.83 2.37 -9.93
C GLY A 76 18.82 1.65 -11.28
N HIS A 77 19.98 1.59 -11.94
CA HIS A 77 20.14 0.98 -13.27
C HIS A 77 19.27 1.67 -14.35
N GLY A 78 19.12 1.07 -15.53
CA GLY A 78 18.30 1.53 -16.65
C GLY A 78 19.06 1.64 -17.97
N GLY A 79 18.35 1.49 -19.08
CA GLY A 79 18.93 1.59 -20.42
C GLY A 79 19.97 0.48 -20.67
N PHE A 80 21.24 0.86 -20.85
CA PHE A 80 22.29 -0.15 -21.13
C PHE A 80 22.73 -0.98 -19.93
N ASP A 81 22.45 -0.52 -18.70
CA ASP A 81 22.81 -1.21 -17.47
C ASP A 81 21.53 -1.78 -16.84
N PRO A 82 21.15 -3.04 -17.11
CA PRO A 82 19.92 -3.62 -16.56
C PRO A 82 20.05 -4.03 -15.07
N GLY A 83 21.26 -3.95 -14.51
CA GLY A 83 21.59 -4.47 -13.19
C GLY A 83 21.51 -5.99 -13.09
N ALA A 84 21.15 -6.49 -11.90
CA ALA A 84 20.96 -7.92 -11.70
C ALA A 84 19.84 -8.48 -12.59
N LYS A 85 20.01 -9.71 -13.08
CA LYS A 85 19.02 -10.40 -13.91
C LYS A 85 18.70 -11.78 -13.33
N ARG A 86 17.41 -12.11 -13.29
CA ARG A 86 16.92 -13.46 -13.00
C ARG A 86 15.77 -13.78 -13.94
N ASP A 87 15.91 -14.88 -14.68
CA ASP A 87 14.96 -15.29 -15.70
C ASP A 87 14.70 -14.14 -16.71
N ASN A 88 13.45 -13.69 -16.82
CA ASN A 88 13.03 -12.61 -17.72
C ASN A 88 12.87 -11.26 -17.01
N ILE A 89 13.32 -11.13 -15.76
CA ILE A 89 13.18 -9.90 -14.97
C ILE A 89 14.57 -9.33 -14.68
N THR A 90 14.70 -8.03 -14.92
CA THR A 90 15.91 -7.25 -14.65
C THR A 90 15.68 -6.27 -13.49
N GLU A 91 16.76 -5.92 -12.80
CA GLU A 91 16.73 -5.04 -11.64
C GLU A 91 16.14 -3.67 -11.98
N ASP A 92 16.54 -3.07 -13.10
CA ASP A 92 16.05 -1.77 -13.59
C ASP A 92 14.51 -1.67 -13.73
N GLN A 93 13.85 -2.76 -14.13
CA GLN A 93 12.40 -2.86 -14.24
C GLN A 93 11.75 -2.85 -12.86
N ILE A 94 12.30 -3.62 -11.92
CA ILE A 94 11.81 -3.68 -10.54
C ILE A 94 12.02 -2.33 -9.85
N THR A 95 13.22 -1.75 -9.96
CA THR A 95 13.55 -0.48 -9.31
C THR A 95 12.70 0.66 -9.87
N LEU A 96 12.42 0.70 -11.17
CA LEU A 96 11.53 1.69 -11.78
C LEU A 96 10.10 1.56 -11.26
N ALA A 97 9.56 0.34 -11.19
CA ALA A 97 8.22 0.09 -10.70
C ALA A 97 8.07 0.51 -9.22
N ILE A 98 9.00 0.12 -8.36
CA ILE A 98 9.00 0.51 -6.94
C ILE A 98 9.16 2.03 -6.79
N SER A 99 10.04 2.65 -7.57
CA SER A 99 10.29 4.10 -7.51
C SER A 99 9.06 4.91 -7.91
N LYS A 100 8.29 4.48 -8.91
CA LYS A 100 7.02 5.11 -9.29
C LYS A 100 5.96 4.99 -8.20
N LEU A 101 5.89 3.86 -7.51
CA LEU A 101 5.01 3.69 -6.35
C LEU A 101 5.43 4.61 -5.19
N LEU A 102 6.73 4.70 -4.92
CA LEU A 102 7.27 5.59 -3.90
C LEU A 102 7.02 7.06 -4.24
N GLN A 103 7.22 7.45 -5.49
CA GLN A 103 6.89 8.80 -5.98
C GLN A 103 5.44 9.15 -5.68
N LYS A 104 4.50 8.26 -6.05
CA LYS A 104 3.08 8.46 -5.81
C LYS A 104 2.80 8.68 -4.32
N GLN A 105 3.28 7.80 -3.45
CA GLN A 105 3.02 7.89 -2.01
C GLN A 105 3.65 9.13 -1.36
N LEU A 106 4.87 9.50 -1.74
CA LEU A 106 5.52 10.71 -1.24
C LEU A 106 4.80 11.98 -1.73
N SER A 107 4.31 11.97 -2.96
CA SER A 107 3.53 13.09 -3.53
C SER A 107 2.18 13.24 -2.82
N GLU A 108 1.49 12.12 -2.56
CA GLU A 108 0.26 12.08 -1.76
C GLU A 108 0.47 12.56 -0.32
N ALA A 109 1.68 12.38 0.23
CA ALA A 109 2.08 12.90 1.54
C ALA A 109 2.51 14.38 1.52
N GLY A 110 2.48 15.06 0.35
CA GLY A 110 2.76 16.48 0.20
C GLY A 110 4.22 16.85 -0.14
N SER A 111 5.08 15.88 -0.44
CA SER A 111 6.43 16.15 -0.94
C SER A 111 6.44 16.55 -2.42
N LEU A 112 7.44 17.35 -2.79
CA LEU A 112 7.81 17.58 -4.17
C LEU A 112 8.81 16.50 -4.59
N VAL A 113 8.34 15.52 -5.35
CA VAL A 113 9.20 14.38 -5.73
C VAL A 113 9.83 14.63 -7.09
N VAL A 114 11.16 14.56 -7.14
CA VAL A 114 11.93 14.58 -8.40
C VAL A 114 12.36 13.15 -8.70
N MET A 115 11.76 12.56 -9.74
CA MET A 115 12.26 11.29 -10.26
C MET A 115 13.57 11.54 -11.00
N VAL A 116 14.62 10.83 -10.63
CA VAL A 116 15.92 10.93 -11.30
C VAL A 116 15.82 10.26 -12.67
N ARG A 117 15.27 9.04 -12.73
CA ARG A 117 14.95 8.29 -13.94
C ARG A 117 13.44 8.00 -14.03
N GLU A 118 12.83 8.21 -15.18
CA GLU A 118 11.36 8.12 -15.36
C GLU A 118 10.92 6.97 -16.28
N ASP A 119 11.83 6.47 -17.12
CA ASP A 119 11.63 5.42 -18.10
C ASP A 119 12.83 4.46 -18.15
N ASP A 120 12.82 3.55 -19.12
CA ASP A 120 13.88 2.56 -19.33
C ASP A 120 15.05 3.14 -20.15
N LYS A 121 15.62 4.24 -19.64
CA LYS A 121 16.82 4.88 -20.17
C LYS A 121 17.78 5.22 -19.05
N ASP A 122 19.08 5.11 -19.32
CA ASP A 122 20.08 5.79 -18.52
C ASP A 122 20.06 7.30 -18.80
N LEU A 123 20.71 8.10 -17.96
CA LEU A 123 20.76 9.55 -18.09
C LEU A 123 21.91 10.03 -19.00
N SER A 124 22.74 9.15 -19.55
CA SER A 124 23.88 9.55 -20.41
C SER A 124 23.41 10.13 -21.76
N ASP A 125 24.29 10.81 -22.49
CA ASP A 125 23.92 11.38 -23.79
C ASP A 125 23.65 10.27 -24.81
N GLU A 126 22.55 10.38 -25.56
CA GLU A 126 22.25 9.45 -26.65
C GLU A 126 23.34 9.45 -27.73
N SER A 127 24.04 10.57 -27.92
CA SER A 127 25.17 10.71 -28.84
C SER A 127 26.53 10.33 -28.23
N PHE A 128 26.58 9.84 -26.99
CA PHE A 128 27.84 9.49 -26.33
C PHE A 128 28.51 8.30 -27.03
N SER A 129 29.73 8.52 -27.55
CA SER A 129 30.50 7.51 -28.29
C SER A 129 31.71 6.96 -27.53
N GLY A 130 31.82 7.22 -26.22
CA GLY A 130 32.91 6.72 -25.39
C GLY A 130 32.69 5.28 -24.91
N SER A 131 33.56 4.81 -24.03
CA SER A 131 33.46 3.46 -23.46
C SER A 131 32.25 3.30 -22.54
N LEU A 132 31.79 2.06 -22.35
CA LEU A 132 30.70 1.73 -21.40
C LEU A 132 30.98 2.23 -19.97
N ARG A 133 32.26 2.21 -19.55
CA ARG A 133 32.66 2.72 -18.23
C ARG A 133 32.47 4.23 -18.13
N GLU A 134 32.81 4.97 -19.17
CA GLU A 134 32.62 6.41 -19.20
C GLU A 134 31.14 6.79 -19.30
N ARG A 135 30.36 6.01 -20.06
CA ARG A 135 28.90 6.16 -20.13
C ARG A 135 28.26 5.97 -18.76
N LYS A 136 28.65 4.90 -18.03
CA LYS A 136 28.21 4.66 -16.65
C LYS A 136 28.59 5.81 -15.71
N ARG A 137 29.81 6.34 -15.83
CA ARG A 137 30.23 7.50 -15.05
C ARG A 137 29.40 8.74 -15.38
N GLN A 138 29.09 8.97 -16.66
CA GLN A 138 28.25 10.09 -17.09
C GLN A 138 26.83 9.95 -16.53
N ASP A 139 26.24 8.77 -16.60
CA ASP A 139 24.94 8.46 -16.00
C ASP A 139 24.92 8.77 -14.49
N LEU A 140 25.85 8.20 -13.72
CA LEU A 140 25.94 8.44 -12.27
C LEU A 140 26.12 9.92 -11.92
N ASN A 141 26.95 10.65 -12.67
CA ASN A 141 27.16 12.08 -12.46
C ASN A 141 25.86 12.88 -12.72
N ARG A 142 25.10 12.54 -13.76
CA ARG A 142 23.83 13.20 -14.08
C ARG A 142 22.74 12.93 -13.08
N ARG A 143 22.72 11.72 -12.50
CA ARG A 143 21.80 11.38 -11.40
C ARG A 143 22.04 12.30 -10.20
N ALA A 144 23.30 12.44 -9.78
CA ALA A 144 23.68 13.34 -8.69
C ALA A 144 23.39 14.80 -9.03
N GLU A 145 23.70 15.23 -10.26
CA GLU A 145 23.44 16.59 -10.73
C GLU A 145 21.95 16.93 -10.69
N LYS A 146 21.07 16.06 -11.22
CA LYS A 146 19.62 16.27 -11.23
C LYS A 146 19.07 16.45 -9.81
N ALA A 147 19.53 15.64 -8.84
CA ALA A 147 19.13 15.79 -7.45
C ALA A 147 19.66 17.08 -6.79
N ASN A 148 20.90 17.45 -7.08
CA ASN A 148 21.52 18.68 -6.56
C ASN A 148 20.86 19.94 -7.13
N GLN A 149 20.59 19.97 -8.44
CA GLN A 149 19.87 21.06 -9.12
C GLN A 149 18.46 21.25 -8.56
N ALA A 150 17.77 20.14 -8.26
CA ALA A 150 16.48 20.16 -7.57
C ALA A 150 16.56 20.62 -6.10
N LYS A 151 17.77 20.76 -5.53
CA LYS A 151 18.00 21.06 -4.11
C LYS A 151 17.30 20.06 -3.18
N ALA A 152 17.32 18.78 -3.58
CA ALA A 152 16.69 17.70 -2.83
C ALA A 152 17.24 17.64 -1.40
N LYS A 153 16.35 17.45 -0.42
CA LYS A 153 16.69 17.31 1.01
C LYS A 153 16.98 15.86 1.39
N LEU A 154 16.49 14.93 0.58
CA LEU A 154 16.74 13.51 0.70
C LEU A 154 16.89 12.93 -0.70
N TYR A 155 17.92 12.10 -0.89
CA TYR A 155 18.12 11.29 -2.08
C TYR A 155 17.87 9.83 -1.71
N VAL A 156 16.90 9.19 -2.35
CA VAL A 156 16.54 7.78 -2.13
C VAL A 156 16.78 7.02 -3.41
N SER A 157 17.82 6.18 -3.43
CA SER A 157 18.06 5.25 -4.54
C SER A 157 17.54 3.86 -4.22
N ILE A 158 16.78 3.29 -5.14
CA ILE A 158 16.17 1.96 -5.03
C ILE A 158 16.96 0.98 -5.89
N HIS A 159 17.42 -0.09 -5.26
CA HIS A 159 18.17 -1.20 -5.87
C HIS A 159 17.63 -2.54 -5.37
N VAL A 160 17.93 -3.61 -6.10
CA VAL A 160 17.59 -4.98 -5.71
C VAL A 160 18.87 -5.81 -5.65
N ASN A 161 19.25 -6.20 -4.44
CA ASN A 161 20.42 -7.06 -4.25
C ASN A 161 20.22 -8.44 -4.89
N ALA A 162 21.29 -8.97 -5.47
CA ALA A 162 21.36 -10.34 -5.96
C ALA A 162 22.62 -11.04 -5.41
N ASP A 163 22.43 -12.25 -4.90
CA ASP A 163 23.53 -13.12 -4.45
C ASP A 163 23.21 -14.57 -4.91
N PRO A 164 24.20 -15.32 -5.42
CA PRO A 164 24.00 -16.73 -5.78
C PRO A 164 23.57 -17.61 -4.60
N SER A 165 23.94 -17.24 -3.37
CA SER A 165 23.58 -17.97 -2.16
C SER A 165 22.19 -17.58 -1.67
N PRO A 166 21.27 -18.54 -1.48
CA PRO A 166 19.93 -18.26 -0.94
C PRO A 166 19.96 -17.85 0.54
N ARG A 167 21.11 -17.94 1.20
CA ARG A 167 21.30 -17.54 2.60
C ARG A 167 21.09 -16.04 2.79
N TRP A 168 21.45 -15.22 1.79
CA TRP A 168 21.35 -13.78 1.88
C TRP A 168 19.98 -13.31 1.42
N ARG A 169 19.18 -12.81 2.38
CA ARG A 169 17.82 -12.33 2.13
C ARG A 169 17.47 -11.11 2.99
N GLY A 170 16.37 -10.46 2.64
CA GLY A 170 15.80 -9.34 3.39
C GLY A 170 16.29 -7.96 2.97
N ALA A 171 15.46 -6.95 3.19
CA ALA A 171 15.77 -5.57 2.85
C ALA A 171 16.94 -5.02 3.68
N GLN A 172 17.74 -4.16 3.04
CA GLN A 172 18.94 -3.53 3.58
C GLN A 172 19.01 -2.09 3.07
N VAL A 173 19.20 -1.13 3.97
CA VAL A 173 19.41 0.28 3.65
C VAL A 173 20.87 0.64 3.85
N PHE A 174 21.41 1.45 2.95
CA PHE A 174 22.75 2.03 3.04
C PHE A 174 22.67 3.56 3.13
N TYR A 175 23.69 4.18 3.72
CA TYR A 175 23.79 5.65 3.83
C TYR A 175 25.22 6.13 3.62
N GLU A 176 25.41 7.39 3.23
CA GLU A 176 26.73 8.00 3.14
C GLU A 176 27.39 8.05 4.52
N LYS A 177 28.58 7.45 4.66
CA LYS A 177 29.26 7.22 5.94
C LYS A 177 29.39 8.47 6.81
N ASP A 178 29.71 9.60 6.20
CA ASP A 178 29.98 10.87 6.90
C ASP A 178 28.72 11.73 7.06
N SER A 179 27.54 11.23 6.64
CA SER A 179 26.27 11.93 6.74
C SER A 179 25.44 11.47 7.93
N GLU A 180 25.52 12.19 9.05
CA GLU A 180 24.70 11.90 10.24
C GLU A 180 23.19 12.03 9.96
N ALA A 181 22.80 12.95 9.08
CA ALA A 181 21.41 13.06 8.63
C ALA A 181 20.99 11.85 7.79
N GLY A 182 21.84 11.41 6.85
CA GLY A 182 21.62 10.22 6.04
C GLY A 182 21.52 8.95 6.90
N LYS A 183 22.38 8.82 7.90
CA LYS A 183 22.35 7.73 8.88
C LYS A 183 21.03 7.67 9.64
N ARG A 184 20.55 8.79 10.17
CA ARG A 184 19.26 8.84 10.88
C ARG A 184 18.10 8.42 9.97
N ALA A 185 18.06 8.92 8.74
CA ALA A 185 17.04 8.54 7.77
C ALA A 185 17.11 7.05 7.43
N ALA A 186 18.30 6.52 7.16
CA ALA A 186 18.50 5.11 6.81
C ALA A 186 18.13 4.17 7.96
N VAL A 187 18.45 4.52 9.20
CA VAL A 187 18.05 3.75 10.39
C VAL A 187 16.53 3.71 10.51
N ALA A 188 15.85 4.86 10.43
CA ALA A 188 14.40 4.92 10.52
C ALA A 188 13.71 4.10 9.40
N ILE A 189 14.20 4.21 8.17
CA ILE A 189 13.67 3.42 7.03
C ILE A 189 13.93 1.93 7.26
N GLN A 190 15.12 1.52 7.70
CA GLN A 190 15.44 0.12 7.94
C GLN A 190 14.57 -0.49 9.06
N GLU A 191 14.32 0.25 10.13
CA GLU A 191 13.45 -0.18 11.23
C GLU A 191 12.02 -0.41 10.77
N GLU A 192 11.48 0.51 9.96
CA GLU A 192 10.14 0.34 9.37
C GLU A 192 10.08 -0.83 8.37
N LEU A 193 11.12 -1.02 7.53
CA LEU A 193 11.21 -2.18 6.66
C LEU A 193 11.26 -3.49 7.45
N THR A 194 12.03 -3.54 8.53
CA THR A 194 12.08 -4.70 9.43
C THR A 194 10.72 -4.96 10.08
N ARG A 195 10.04 -3.91 10.55
CA ARG A 195 8.72 -4.00 11.21
C ARG A 195 7.63 -4.47 10.25
N ILE A 196 7.56 -3.91 9.04
CA ILE A 196 6.48 -4.16 8.09
C ILE A 196 6.69 -5.48 7.33
N LEU A 197 7.92 -5.73 6.84
CA LEU A 197 8.17 -6.90 6.00
C LEU A 197 8.34 -8.19 6.80
N GLY A 198 8.80 -8.09 8.06
CA GLY A 198 9.08 -9.25 8.91
C GLY A 198 10.13 -10.23 8.36
N ASN A 199 10.79 -9.90 7.24
CA ASN A 199 11.65 -10.80 6.48
C ASN A 199 13.16 -10.50 6.66
N THR A 200 13.50 -9.49 7.45
CA THR A 200 14.87 -9.00 7.63
C THR A 200 15.13 -8.55 9.06
N LYS A 201 16.28 -8.94 9.60
CA LYS A 201 16.83 -8.43 10.89
C LYS A 201 18.07 -7.56 10.65
N ARG A 202 18.28 -7.12 9.41
CA ARG A 202 19.44 -6.33 9.01
C ARG A 202 19.36 -4.92 9.62
N LYS A 203 20.52 -4.30 9.78
CA LYS A 203 20.67 -2.91 10.29
C LYS A 203 21.20 -2.04 9.17
N ALA A 204 20.85 -0.75 9.14
CA ALA A 204 21.39 0.18 8.17
C ALA A 204 22.92 0.22 8.27
N LEU A 205 23.61 0.24 7.12
CA LEU A 205 25.07 0.22 7.03
C LEU A 205 25.59 1.45 6.30
N PRO A 206 26.78 1.97 6.65
CA PRO A 206 27.44 2.96 5.81
C PRO A 206 27.75 2.33 4.45
N GLY A 207 27.58 3.11 3.38
CA GLY A 207 28.09 2.81 2.06
C GLY A 207 29.62 2.86 2.04
N ASN A 208 30.20 2.18 1.05
CA ASN A 208 31.64 2.15 0.83
C ASN A 208 32.14 3.41 0.11
#